data_AF-A0A3L7X871-F1
#
_entry.id   AF-A0A3L7X871-F1
#
_cell.length_a   1.000
_cell.length_b   1.000
_cell.length_c   1.000
_cell.angle_alpha   90.00
_cell.angle_beta   90.00
_cell.angle_gamma   90.00
#
_symmetry.space_group_name_H-M   'P 1'
#
loop_
_entity.id
_entity.type
_entity.pdbx_description
1 polymer ?
#
loop_
_entity_poly.entity_id
_entity_poly.type
_entity_poly.pdbx_seq_one_letter_code
_entity_poly.pdbx_strand_id
1 'polypeptide(L)'
;MGTALTIVALLIGLAALVYAWLVRQDLDKATRRLDRYNRALYDAGDQIRRLQESQAATVAELRAEIAHSSGQASFRPAMSVRESYALHPQAQEILAAYHLGGCNSCAVEMDDTIAQVCVNAGLDVGQVIGDLNLLLAGQTVNGHANGVQRVKLPNLSLEL
;
A
#
# COMPACT_ATOMS: atom_id res chain seq x y z
N MET A 1 14.12 -55.04 -52.74
CA MET A 1 13.27 -53.82 -52.79
C MET A 1 12.73 -53.39 -51.42
N GLY A 2 12.43 -54.29 -50.48
CA GLY A 2 11.90 -53.91 -49.15
C GLY A 2 12.85 -53.08 -48.26
N THR A 3 14.16 -53.27 -48.36
CA THR A 3 15.15 -52.55 -47.54
C THR A 3 15.27 -51.06 -47.87
N ALA A 4 15.03 -50.67 -49.13
CA ALA A 4 15.07 -49.27 -49.53
C ALA A 4 13.90 -48.47 -48.91
N LEU A 5 12.70 -49.06 -48.88
CA LEU A 5 11.51 -48.44 -48.28
C LEU A 5 11.67 -48.24 -46.76
N THR A 6 12.27 -49.21 -46.05
CA THR A 6 12.51 -49.08 -44.61
C THR A 6 13.54 -47.99 -44.28
N ILE A 7 14.56 -47.83 -45.13
CA ILE A 7 15.57 -46.77 -44.95
C ILE A 7 14.93 -45.39 -45.13
N VAL A 8 14.09 -45.22 -46.15
CA VAL A 8 13.37 -43.95 -46.40
C VAL A 8 12.42 -43.62 -45.23
N ALA A 9 11.66 -44.59 -44.74
CA ALA A 9 10.78 -44.38 -43.59
C ALA A 9 11.53 -43.95 -42.32
N LEU A 10 12.70 -44.56 -42.06
CA LEU A 10 13.58 -44.18 -40.95
C LEU A 10 14.10 -42.75 -41.09
N LEU A 11 14.51 -42.34 -42.29
CA LEU A 11 14.99 -40.98 -42.53
C LEU A 11 13.90 -39.93 -42.30
N ILE A 12 12.66 -40.21 -42.71
CA ILE A 12 11.52 -39.31 -42.47
C ILE A 12 11.22 -39.22 -40.97
N GLY A 13 11.21 -40.35 -40.26
CA GLY A 13 10.99 -40.36 -38.81
C GLY A 13 12.07 -39.58 -38.05
N LEU A 14 13.33 -39.74 -38.45
CA LEU A 14 14.45 -39.01 -37.87
C LEU A 14 14.35 -37.51 -38.16
N ALA A 15 13.99 -37.12 -39.38
CA ALA A 15 13.76 -35.72 -39.74
C ALA A 15 12.62 -35.09 -38.91
N ALA A 16 11.52 -35.82 -38.71
CA ALA A 16 10.41 -35.36 -37.87
C ALA A 16 10.81 -35.18 -36.40
N LEU A 17 11.61 -36.09 -35.85
CA LEU A 17 12.15 -35.98 -34.49
C LEU A 17 13.08 -34.77 -34.33
N VAL A 18 13.97 -34.54 -35.30
CA VAL A 18 14.87 -33.37 -35.30
C VAL A 18 14.06 -32.07 -35.39
N TYR A 19 13.05 -32.02 -36.26
CA TYR A 19 12.17 -30.85 -36.36
C TYR A 19 11.41 -30.58 -35.05
N ALA A 20 10.81 -31.62 -34.45
CA ALA A 20 10.13 -31.51 -33.17
C ALA A 20 11.07 -31.02 -32.04
N TRP A 21 12.31 -31.49 -32.04
CA TRP A 21 13.34 -31.06 -31.08
C TRP A 21 13.70 -29.58 -31.24
N LEU A 22 13.89 -29.09 -32.47
CA LEU A 22 14.18 -27.69 -32.74
C LEU A 22 13.01 -26.76 -32.34
N VAL A 23 11.78 -27.12 -32.71
CA VAL A 23 10.58 -26.36 -32.32
C VAL A 23 10.45 -26.29 -30.80
N ARG A 24 10.70 -27.40 -30.10
CA ARG A 24 10.68 -27.43 -28.64
C ARG A 24 11.74 -26.51 -28.04
N GLN A 25 12.94 -26.48 -28.63
CA GLN A 25 14.01 -25.60 -28.19
C GLN A 25 13.65 -24.11 -28.36
N ASP A 26 12.95 -23.74 -29.43
CA ASP A 26 12.53 -22.36 -29.66
C ASP A 26 11.35 -21.95 -28.78
N LEU A 27 10.41 -22.86 -28.52
CA LEU A 27 9.35 -22.66 -27.51
C LEU A 27 9.96 -22.41 -26.13
N ASP A 28 10.95 -23.20 -25.72
CA ASP A 28 11.62 -23.01 -24.43
C ASP A 28 12.30 -21.63 -24.33
N LYS A 29 12.91 -21.13 -25.41
CA LYS A 29 13.48 -19.78 -25.45
C LYS A 29 12.39 -18.70 -25.35
N ALA A 30 11.27 -18.88 -26.04
CA ALA A 30 10.15 -17.94 -26.02
C ALA A 30 9.51 -17.87 -24.62
N THR A 31 9.24 -19.02 -23.99
CA THR A 31 8.69 -19.12 -22.63
C THR A 31 9.59 -18.42 -21.62
N ARG A 32 10.91 -18.66 -21.66
CA ARG A 32 11.86 -17.98 -20.76
C ARG A 32 11.87 -16.46 -20.93
N ARG A 33 11.64 -15.94 -22.14
CA ARG A 33 11.51 -14.50 -22.37
C ARG A 33 10.22 -13.98 -21.75
N LEU A 34 9.11 -14.69 -21.93
CA LEU A 34 7.82 -14.35 -21.36
C LEU A 34 7.87 -14.33 -19.83
N ASP A 35 8.51 -15.30 -19.20
CA ASP A 35 8.70 -15.34 -17.74
C ASP A 35 9.44 -14.11 -17.21
N ARG A 36 10.46 -13.62 -17.94
CA ARG A 36 11.18 -12.39 -17.57
C ARG A 36 10.31 -11.15 -17.66
N TYR A 37 9.51 -11.02 -18.73
CA TYR A 37 8.57 -9.92 -18.85
C TYR A 37 7.49 -9.96 -17.78
N ASN A 38 6.97 -11.15 -17.48
CA ASN A 38 5.95 -11.31 -16.46
C ASN A 38 6.49 -10.90 -15.08
N ARG A 39 7.70 -11.36 -14.72
CA ARG A 39 8.37 -10.90 -13.49
C ARG A 39 8.57 -9.39 -13.45
N ALA A 40 9.05 -8.80 -14.55
CA ALA A 40 9.25 -7.35 -14.61
C ALA A 40 7.93 -6.57 -14.44
N LEU A 41 6.81 -7.09 -14.95
CA LEU A 41 5.48 -6.48 -14.73
C LEU A 41 5.04 -6.58 -13.28
N TYR A 42 5.23 -7.73 -12.63
CA TYR A 42 4.94 -7.87 -11.20
C TYR A 42 5.81 -6.94 -10.35
N ASP A 43 7.13 -6.90 -10.61
CA ASP A 43 8.07 -6.03 -9.90
C ASP A 43 7.72 -4.55 -10.08
N ALA A 44 7.26 -4.13 -11.28
CA ALA A 44 6.81 -2.78 -11.53
C ALA A 44 5.50 -2.46 -10.79
N GLY A 45 4.55 -3.40 -10.75
CA GLY A 45 3.31 -3.26 -9.98
C GLY A 45 3.58 -3.07 -8.49
N ASP A 46 4.50 -3.87 -7.93
CA ASP A 46 4.91 -3.76 -6.53
C ASP A 46 5.58 -2.41 -6.22
N GLN A 47 6.39 -1.88 -7.14
CA GLN A 47 7.00 -0.55 -6.98
C GLN A 47 5.95 0.56 -6.99
N ILE A 48 4.96 0.50 -7.88
CA ILE A 48 3.87 1.48 -7.94
C ILE A 48 3.10 1.47 -6.61
N ARG A 49 2.73 0.27 -6.13
CA ARG A 49 2.02 0.13 -4.86
C ARG A 49 2.81 0.72 -3.69
N ARG A 50 4.10 0.40 -3.58
CA ARG A 50 4.97 0.95 -2.52
C ARG A 50 5.09 2.47 -2.59
N LEU A 51 5.19 3.03 -3.80
CA LEU A 51 5.23 4.47 -3.99
C LEU A 51 3.91 5.13 -3.54
N GLN A 52 2.77 4.55 -3.93
CA GLN A 52 1.46 5.03 -3.49
C GLN A 52 1.32 4.97 -1.96
N GLU A 53 1.71 3.86 -1.34
CA GLU A 53 1.71 3.72 0.12
C GLU A 53 2.60 4.78 0.81
N SER A 54 3.78 5.06 0.24
CA SER A 54 4.69 6.09 0.77
C SER A 54 4.14 7.52 0.62
N GLN A 55 3.49 7.82 -0.51
CA GLN A 55 2.84 9.11 -0.73
C GLN A 55 1.66 9.29 0.21
N ALA A 56 0.82 8.26 0.36
CA ALA A 56 -0.32 8.28 1.28
C ALA A 56 0.14 8.49 2.73
N ALA A 57 1.21 7.83 3.16
CA ALA A 57 1.82 8.06 4.47
C ALA A 57 2.34 9.49 4.65
N THR A 58 3.07 10.01 3.67
CA THR A 58 3.62 11.38 3.72
C THR A 58 2.50 12.44 3.75
N VAL A 59 1.44 12.25 2.96
CA VAL A 59 0.28 13.16 2.94
C VAL A 59 -0.44 13.13 4.30
N ALA A 60 -0.61 11.95 4.89
CA ALA A 60 -1.23 11.82 6.20
C ALA A 60 -0.42 12.53 7.30
N GLU A 61 0.91 12.35 7.29
CA GLU A 61 1.82 13.02 8.21
C GLU A 61 1.77 14.55 8.06
N LEU A 62 1.86 15.07 6.83
CA LEU A 62 1.77 16.50 6.56
C LEU A 62 0.43 17.10 6.99
N ARG A 63 -0.68 16.37 6.76
CA ARG A 63 -2.01 16.81 7.20
C ARG A 63 -2.12 16.85 8.72
N ALA A 64 -1.56 15.86 9.41
CA ALA A 64 -1.49 15.84 10.87
C ALA A 64 -0.66 17.02 11.39
N GLU A 65 0.51 17.29 10.80
CA GLU A 65 1.35 18.43 11.18
C GLU A 65 0.65 19.78 10.98
N ILE A 66 -0.04 19.97 9.85
CA ILE A 66 -0.85 21.18 9.60
C ILE A 66 -1.96 21.30 10.66
N ALA A 67 -2.64 20.21 10.98
CA ALA A 67 -3.70 20.20 12.00
C ALA A 67 -3.16 20.58 13.40
N HIS A 68 -1.97 20.07 13.76
CA HIS A 68 -1.28 20.45 15.00
C HIS A 68 -0.84 21.92 15.01
N SER A 69 -0.22 22.40 13.93
CA SER A 69 0.28 23.78 13.82
C SER A 69 -0.81 24.86 13.80
N SER A 70 -2.01 24.52 13.31
CA SER A 70 -3.15 25.43 13.22
C SER A 70 -3.94 25.55 14.53
N GLY A 71 -3.60 24.76 15.56
CA GLY A 71 -4.27 24.76 16.86
C GLY A 71 -5.71 24.23 16.81
N GLN A 72 -6.09 23.55 15.73
CA GLN A 72 -7.44 23.01 15.48
C GLN A 72 -7.39 21.52 15.11
N ALA A 73 -6.45 20.77 15.70
CA ALA A 73 -6.42 19.32 15.57
C ALA A 73 -7.78 18.77 16.02
N SER A 74 -8.51 18.16 15.08
CA SER A 74 -9.82 17.55 15.29
C SER A 74 -9.98 16.36 14.34
N PHE A 75 -10.57 15.29 14.84
CA PHE A 75 -10.94 14.14 14.02
C PHE A 75 -12.19 14.47 13.20
N ARG A 76 -12.16 14.14 11.91
CA ARG A 76 -13.23 14.42 10.95
C ARG A 76 -13.66 13.14 10.22
N PRO A 77 -14.95 12.93 9.92
CA PRO A 77 -15.42 11.73 9.24
C PRO A 77 -14.74 11.43 7.89
N ALA A 78 -14.36 12.49 7.17
CA ALA A 78 -13.74 12.40 5.85
C ALA A 78 -12.23 12.07 5.89
N MET A 79 -11.61 12.07 7.07
CA MET A 79 -10.20 11.69 7.20
C MET A 79 -10.03 10.18 7.05
N SER A 80 -8.88 9.74 6.55
CA SER A 80 -8.58 8.31 6.45
C SER A 80 -8.22 7.70 7.80
N VAL A 81 -8.34 6.38 7.92
CA VAL A 81 -7.86 5.64 9.10
C VAL A 81 -6.37 5.92 9.33
N ARG A 82 -5.55 5.95 8.26
CA ARG A 82 -4.13 6.31 8.31
C ARG A 82 -3.91 7.71 8.90
N GLU A 83 -4.68 8.69 8.45
CA GLU A 83 -4.61 10.06 8.96
C GLU A 83 -4.97 10.14 10.44
N SER A 84 -5.93 9.33 10.90
CA SER A 84 -6.32 9.29 12.30
C SER A 84 -5.16 8.82 13.19
N TYR A 85 -4.40 7.82 12.75
CA TYR A 85 -3.23 7.31 13.47
C TYR A 85 -2.07 8.31 13.48
N ALA A 86 -1.87 9.03 12.38
CA ALA A 86 -0.89 10.10 12.30
C ALA A 86 -1.26 11.28 13.24
N LEU A 87 -2.55 11.54 13.45
CA LEU A 87 -3.02 12.61 14.32
C LEU A 87 -2.83 12.29 15.81
N HIS A 88 -3.15 11.06 16.23
CA HIS A 88 -2.96 10.62 17.61
C HIS A 88 -2.73 9.09 17.73
N PRO A 89 -1.69 8.61 18.45
CA PRO A 89 -1.39 7.19 18.53
C PRO A 89 -2.51 6.36 19.17
N GLN A 90 -3.20 6.89 20.19
CA GLN A 90 -4.35 6.20 20.81
C GLN A 90 -5.60 6.12 19.92
N ALA A 91 -5.62 6.78 18.75
CA ALA A 91 -6.71 6.59 17.79
C ALA A 91 -6.79 5.12 17.33
N GLN A 92 -5.64 4.42 17.30
CA GLN A 92 -5.59 3.00 17.00
C GLN A 92 -6.36 2.15 18.03
N GLU A 93 -6.27 2.49 19.31
CA GLU A 93 -6.96 1.77 20.39
C GLU A 93 -8.48 1.97 20.30
N ILE A 94 -8.91 3.21 20.06
CA ILE A 94 -10.34 3.52 19.90
C ILE A 94 -10.90 2.81 18.67
N LEU A 95 -10.25 2.92 17.50
CA LEU A 95 -10.72 2.26 16.28
C LEU A 95 -10.70 0.73 16.41
N ALA A 96 -9.74 0.15 17.13
CA ALA A 96 -9.72 -1.27 17.43
C ALA A 96 -10.88 -1.71 18.33
N ALA A 97 -11.29 -0.88 19.30
CA ALA A 97 -12.46 -1.15 20.14
C ALA A 97 -13.77 -1.22 19.32
N TYR A 98 -13.82 -0.51 18.20
CA TYR A 98 -14.94 -0.54 17.24
C TYR A 98 -14.75 -1.57 16.10
N HIS A 99 -13.67 -2.36 16.10
CA HIS A 99 -13.30 -3.27 15.01
C HIS A 99 -13.09 -2.58 13.65
N LEU A 100 -12.72 -1.30 13.65
CA LEU A 100 -12.52 -0.46 12.46
C LEU A 100 -11.04 -0.35 12.04
N GLY A 101 -10.21 -1.30 12.46
CA GLY A 101 -8.78 -1.29 12.19
C GLY A 101 -7.96 -1.48 13.48
N GLY A 102 -6.65 -1.35 13.37
CA GLY A 102 -5.72 -1.44 14.52
C GLY A 102 -5.40 -2.86 14.98
N CYS A 103 -6.12 -3.87 14.46
CA CYS A 103 -5.90 -5.29 14.72
C CYS A 103 -5.50 -6.04 13.44
N ASN A 104 -4.61 -7.04 13.52
CA ASN A 104 -4.14 -7.83 12.36
C ASN A 104 -5.24 -8.59 11.61
N SER A 105 -6.42 -8.75 12.22
CA SER A 105 -7.57 -9.47 11.66
C SER A 105 -8.64 -8.54 11.08
N CYS A 106 -8.51 -7.23 11.25
CA CYS A 106 -9.50 -6.26 10.84
C CYS A 106 -9.34 -6.00 9.34
N ALA A 107 -10.36 -6.34 8.53
CA ALA A 107 -10.35 -6.15 7.07
C ALA A 107 -10.66 -4.68 6.69
N VAL A 108 -9.86 -3.76 7.20
CA VAL A 108 -10.01 -2.31 6.96
C VAL A 108 -8.78 -1.81 6.22
N GLU A 109 -9.02 -1.16 5.09
CA GLU A 109 -7.95 -0.51 4.32
C GLU A 109 -7.57 0.82 4.98
N MET A 110 -6.27 1.10 5.08
CA MET A 110 -5.79 2.29 5.81
C MET A 110 -6.19 3.59 5.12
N ASP A 111 -6.47 3.53 3.82
CA ASP A 111 -6.81 4.68 3.00
C ASP A 111 -8.33 4.94 2.95
N ASP A 112 -9.15 4.03 3.51
CA ASP A 112 -10.58 4.26 3.68
C ASP A 112 -10.84 5.36 4.71
N THR A 113 -11.90 6.14 4.47
CA THR A 113 -12.34 7.19 5.40
C THR A 113 -13.01 6.59 6.63
N ILE A 114 -12.88 7.23 7.79
CA ILE A 114 -13.56 6.80 9.02
C ILE A 114 -15.07 6.64 8.77
N ALA A 115 -15.69 7.58 8.05
CA ALA A 115 -17.10 7.50 7.67
C ALA A 115 -17.42 6.22 6.89
N GLN A 116 -16.61 5.90 5.87
CA GLN A 116 -16.81 4.72 5.04
C GLN A 116 -16.70 3.43 5.86
N VAL A 117 -15.67 3.34 6.71
CA VAL A 117 -15.43 2.15 7.54
C VAL A 117 -16.55 1.96 8.57
N CYS A 118 -17.01 3.03 9.22
CA CYS A 118 -18.15 3.00 10.13
C CYS A 118 -19.45 2.56 9.42
N VAL A 119 -19.73 3.09 8.22
CA VAL A 119 -20.92 2.70 7.44
C VAL A 119 -20.87 1.22 7.08
N ASN A 120 -19.70 0.73 6.63
CA ASN A 120 -19.52 -0.69 6.30
C ASN A 120 -19.71 -1.60 7.51
N ALA A 121 -19.33 -1.14 8.70
CA ALA A 121 -19.49 -1.85 9.97
C ALA A 121 -20.87 -1.67 10.61
N GLY A 122 -21.74 -0.82 10.06
CA GLY A 122 -23.05 -0.50 10.64
C GLY A 122 -22.99 0.31 11.94
N LEU A 123 -21.93 1.09 12.13
CA LEU A 123 -21.71 1.92 13.32
C LEU A 123 -22.13 3.37 13.09
N ASP A 124 -22.51 4.06 14.17
CA ASP A 124 -22.74 5.50 14.13
C ASP A 124 -21.42 6.26 14.01
N VAL A 125 -21.24 6.94 12.88
CA VAL A 125 -20.07 7.78 12.61
C VAL A 125 -19.94 8.89 13.66
N GLY A 126 -21.06 9.44 14.13
CA GLY A 126 -21.08 10.52 15.12
C GLY A 126 -20.44 10.09 16.44
N GLN A 127 -20.86 8.93 16.97
CA GLN A 127 -20.30 8.34 18.18
C GLN A 127 -18.79 8.12 18.08
N VAL A 128 -18.31 7.45 17.02
CA VAL A 128 -16.88 7.14 16.86
C VAL A 128 -16.03 8.41 16.78
N ILE A 129 -16.48 9.42 16.03
CA ILE A 129 -15.78 10.71 15.92
C ILE A 129 -15.81 11.47 17.26
N GLY A 130 -16.89 11.36 18.02
CA GLY A 130 -16.98 11.91 19.38
C GLY A 130 -15.90 11.32 20.29
N ASP A 131 -15.80 10.00 20.34
CA ASP A 131 -14.82 9.29 21.17
C ASP A 131 -13.38 9.61 20.76
N LEU A 132 -13.11 9.69 19.46
CA LEU A 132 -11.79 10.09 18.95
C LEU A 132 -11.42 11.51 19.36
N ASN A 133 -12.36 12.46 19.29
CA ASN A 133 -12.11 13.84 19.69
C ASN A 133 -11.89 14.01 21.21
N LEU A 134 -12.37 13.07 22.05
CA LEU A 134 -12.03 13.06 23.48
C LEU A 134 -10.52 12.91 23.73
N LEU A 135 -9.80 12.22 22.85
CA LEU A 135 -8.33 12.08 22.96
C LEU A 135 -7.64 13.45 22.89
N LEU A 136 -8.10 14.33 22.00
CA LEU A 136 -7.52 15.66 21.80
C LEU A 136 -7.94 16.62 22.92
N ALA A 137 -9.18 16.49 23.43
CA ALA A 137 -9.63 17.25 24.58
C ALA A 137 -8.79 16.93 25.84
N GLY A 138 -8.47 15.65 26.08
CA GLY A 138 -7.64 15.22 27.20
C GLY A 138 -6.18 15.71 27.15
N GLN A 139 -5.61 15.86 25.94
CA GLN A 139 -4.27 16.42 25.76
C GLN A 139 -4.17 17.89 26.18
N THR A 140 -5.21 18.70 25.93
CA THR A 140 -5.21 20.12 26.35
C THR A 140 -5.17 20.30 27.87
N VAL A 141 -5.65 19.30 28.63
CA VAL A 141 -5.75 19.36 30.10
C VAL A 141 -4.52 18.76 30.79
N ASN A 142 -3.85 17.79 30.18
CA ASN A 142 -2.76 17.02 30.82
C ASN A 142 -1.33 17.32 30.31
N GLY A 143 -1.14 18.15 29.28
CA GLY A 143 0.16 18.36 28.66
C GLY A 143 0.44 19.81 28.26
N HIS A 144 1.26 20.48 29.08
CA HIS A 144 2.24 21.51 28.70
C HIS A 144 1.93 22.37 27.47
N ALA A 145 1.77 23.67 27.72
CA ALA A 145 2.05 24.74 26.77
C ALA A 145 3.51 24.65 26.27
N ASN A 146 3.81 23.68 25.42
CA ASN A 146 5.08 23.55 24.75
C ASN A 146 4.91 24.27 23.42
N GLY A 147 5.18 25.58 23.46
CA GLY A 147 5.15 26.42 22.28
C GLY A 147 5.96 25.77 21.17
N VAL A 148 5.36 25.74 19.97
CA VAL A 148 5.99 25.61 18.66
C VAL A 148 7.49 25.37 18.77
N GLN A 149 7.91 24.10 18.82
CA GLN A 149 9.32 23.77 18.76
C GLN A 149 9.80 24.15 17.36
N ARG A 150 10.24 25.40 17.21
CA ARG A 150 10.91 25.89 16.01
C ARG A 150 12.09 24.98 15.76
N VAL A 151 11.96 24.09 14.78
CA VAL A 151 13.06 23.30 14.25
C VAL A 151 14.14 24.30 13.81
N LYS A 152 15.25 24.32 14.54
CA LYS A 152 16.45 25.08 14.18
C LYS A 152 17.02 24.41 12.94
N LEU A 153 16.67 24.91 11.76
CA LEU A 153 17.33 24.55 10.50
C LEU A 153 18.80 24.99 10.63
N PRO A 154 19.78 24.07 10.68
CA PRO A 154 21.18 24.46 10.61
C PRO A 154 21.48 24.79 9.13
N ASN A 155 22.05 25.97 8.88
CA ASN A 155 22.69 26.37 7.61
C ASN A 155 21.79 26.84 6.44
N LEU A 156 20.87 27.79 6.67
CA LEU A 156 20.25 28.56 5.58
C LEU A 156 20.49 30.06 5.79
N SER A 157 21.55 30.58 5.17
CA SER A 157 21.73 32.00 4.91
C SER A 157 21.28 32.26 3.47
N LEU A 158 20.11 32.86 3.31
CA LEU A 158 19.72 33.49 2.05
C LEU A 158 20.31 34.90 2.07
N GLU A 159 21.39 35.10 1.33
CA GLU A 159 21.84 36.45 0.98
C GLU A 159 20.86 37.03 -0.04
N LEU A 160 20.31 38.21 0.27
CA LEU A 160 19.55 39.06 -0.66
C LEU A 160 20.50 39.98 -1.41
#